data_AF-A0A1G8ZFH0-F1
#
_entry.id   AF-A0A1G8ZFH0-F1
#
_cell.length_a   1.000
_cell.length_b   1.000
_cell.length_c   1.000
_cell.angle_alpha   90.00
_cell.angle_beta   90.00
_cell.angle_gamma   90.00
#
_symmetry.space_group_name_H-M   'P 1'
#
loop_
_entity.id
_entity.type
_entity.pdbx_description
1 polymer ?
#
loop_
_entity_poly.entity_id
_entity_poly.type
_entity_poly.pdbx_seq_one_letter_code
_entity_poly.pdbx_strand_id
1 'polypeptide(L)' 'MAYSCTHCDAQFQSAASVSQHVGLHHNTCAACDEQFEETDTLRTHIHENH' A
#
# COMPACT_ATOMS: atom_id res chain seq x y z
N MET A 1 -7.88 9.88 18.16
CA MET A 1 -7.44 8.61 17.53
C MET A 1 -6.88 8.95 16.17
N ALA A 2 -5.66 8.54 15.87
CA ALA A 2 -5.12 8.57 14.51
C ALA A 2 -5.50 7.25 13.82
N TYR A 3 -5.76 7.30 12.52
CA TYR A 3 -5.97 6.13 11.68
C TYR A 3 -4.67 5.86 10.93
N SER A 4 -4.05 4.73 11.20
CA SER A 4 -2.81 4.28 10.55
C SER A 4 -3.12 3.42 9.34
N CYS A 5 -2.33 3.57 8.27
CA CYS A 5 -2.34 2.62 7.17
C CYS A 5 -1.81 1.26 7.66
N THR A 6 -2.34 0.16 7.12
CA THR A 6 -1.86 -1.19 7.38
C THR A 6 -0.69 -1.61 6.50
N HIS A 7 -0.38 -0.80 5.47
CA HIS A 7 0.62 -1.10 4.44
C HIS A 7 1.83 -0.16 4.49
N CYS A 8 1.78 0.92 5.28
CA CYS A 8 2.91 1.84 5.48
C CYS A 8 2.73 2.65 6.78
N ASP A 9 3.74 3.46 7.14
CA ASP A 9 3.74 4.28 8.35
C ASP A 9 2.87 5.57 8.26
N ALA A 10 2.08 5.72 7.19
CA ALA A 10 1.23 6.89 7.02
C ALA A 10 0.09 6.94 8.05
N GLN A 11 -0.10 8.11 8.66
CA GLN A 11 -1.14 8.37 9.65
C GLN A 11 -2.09 9.47 9.16
N PHE A 12 -3.37 9.27 9.45
CA PHE A 12 -4.45 10.12 8.97
C PHE A 12 -5.40 10.48 10.11
N GLN A 13 -6.08 11.60 9.96
CA GLN A 13 -7.04 12.11 10.96
C GLN A 13 -8.43 11.46 10.84
N SER A 14 -8.70 10.75 9.74
CA SER A 14 -10.02 10.22 9.41
C SER A 14 -9.94 8.87 8.70
N ALA A 15 -10.91 7.99 8.97
CA ALA A 15 -11.03 6.69 8.28
C ALA A 15 -11.17 6.84 6.76
N ALA A 16 -11.93 7.84 6.28
CA ALA A 16 -12.10 8.11 4.85
C ALA A 16 -10.77 8.40 4.13
N SER A 17 -9.86 9.12 4.81
CA SER A 17 -8.53 9.41 4.26
C SER A 17 -7.66 8.16 4.16
N VAL A 18 -7.72 7.26 5.16
CA VAL A 18 -7.04 5.96 5.08
C VAL A 18 -7.63 5.11 3.95
N SER A 19 -8.95 5.01 3.84
CA SER A 19 -9.59 4.23 2.77
C SER A 19 -9.17 4.69 1.38
N GLN A 20 -9.10 6.00 1.15
CA GLN A 20 -8.63 6.54 -0.13
C GLN A 20 -7.15 6.26 -0.35
N HIS A 21 -6.32 6.41 0.69
CA HIS A 21 -4.88 6.16 0.62
C HIS A 21 -4.55 4.69 0.36
N VAL A 22 -5.24 3.74 0.97
CA VAL A 22 -5.04 2.29 0.75
C VAL A 22 -5.29 1.92 -0.72
N GLY A 23 -6.17 2.64 -1.42
CA GLY A 23 -6.36 2.47 -2.85
C GLY A 23 -5.12 2.82 -3.70
N LEU A 24 -4.20 3.65 -3.20
CA LEU A 24 -2.95 3.98 -3.88
C LEU A 24 -1.92 2.85 -3.79
N HIS A 25 -2.03 2.02 -2.74
CA HIS A 25 -1.16 0.85 -2.54
C HIS A 25 -1.48 -0.32 -3.47
N HIS A 26 -2.59 -0.27 -4.23
CA HIS A 26 -2.98 -1.37 -5.12
C HIS A 26 -1.91 -1.77 -6.15
N ASN A 27 -1.02 -0.84 -6.50
CA ASN A 27 0.10 -1.08 -7.39
C ASN A 27 1.45 -0.72 -6.75
N THR A 28 1.56 -0.72 -5.42
CA THR A 28 2.81 -0.44 -4.72
C THR A 28 3.13 -1.59 -3.77
N CYS A 29 4.38 -2.04 -3.74
CA CYS A 29 4.83 -3.06 -2.81
C CYS A 29 4.93 -2.49 -1.40
N ALA A 30 4.20 -3.06 -0.45
CA ALA A 30 4.20 -2.62 0.94
C ALA A 30 5.52 -2.92 1.69
N ALA A 31 6.39 -3.76 1.14
CA ALA A 31 7.65 -4.14 1.79
C ALA A 31 8.85 -3.29 1.34
N CYS A 32 8.82 -2.74 0.11
CA CYS A 32 9.92 -1.96 -0.45
C CYS A 32 9.50 -0.65 -1.13
N ASP A 33 8.21 -0.31 -1.08
CA ASP A 33 7.59 0.87 -1.69
C ASP A 33 7.79 0.98 -3.22
N GLU A 34 8.16 -0.12 -3.88
CA GLU A 34 8.30 -0.16 -5.34
C GLU A 34 6.94 -0.09 -6.03
N GLN A 35 6.83 0.70 -7.09
CA GLN A 35 5.58 0.96 -7.79
C GLN A 35 5.53 0.19 -9.11
N PHE A 36 4.39 -0.42 -9.38
CA PHE A 36 4.16 -1.32 -10.51
C PHE A 36 3.05 -0.77 -11.39
N GLU A 37 3.07 -1.15 -12.66
CA GLU A 37 2.01 -0.76 -13.61
C GLU A 37 0.78 -1.68 -13.53
N GLU A 38 0.97 -2.92 -13.06
CA GLU A 38 -0.06 -3.96 -13.02
C GLU A 38 -0.07 -4.70 -11.68
N THR A 39 -1.24 -5.16 -11.25
CA THR A 39 -1.35 -5.90 -9.98
C THR A 39 -0.68 -7.28 -10.06
N ASP A 40 -0.61 -7.91 -11.24
CA ASP A 40 0.04 -9.21 -11.42
C ASP A 40 1.57 -9.14 -11.32
N THR A 41 2.17 -8.04 -11.79
CA THR A 41 3.61 -7.80 -11.63
C THR A 41 3.95 -7.53 -10.17
N LEU A 42 3.14 -6.73 -9.47
CA LEU A 42 3.26 -6.56 -8.02
C LEU A 42 3.16 -7.89 -7.26
N ARG A 43 2.18 -8.75 -7.58
CA ARG A 43 2.02 -10.05 -6.93
C ARG A 43 3.23 -10.95 -7.12
N THR A 44 3.74 -11.02 -8.35
CA THR A 44 4.94 -11.80 -8.67
C THR A 44 6.16 -11.23 -7.95
N HIS A 45 6.31 -9.90 -7.93
CA HIS A 45 7.36 -9.24 -7.18
C HIS A 45 7.32 -9.61 -5.70
N ILE A 46 6.15 -9.51 -5.05
CA ILE A 46 6.01 -9.88 -3.64
C ILE A 46 6.43 -11.33 -3.44
N HIS A 47 5.93 -12.26 -4.27
CA HIS A 47 6.24 -13.69 -4.10
C HIS A 47 7.73 -14.03 -4.24
N GLU A 48 8.43 -13.35 -5.15
CA GLU A 48 9.83 -13.68 -5.47
C GLU A 48 10.84 -12.84 -4.66
N ASN A 49 10.47 -11.65 -4.17
CA ASN A 49 11.37 -10.73 -3.50
C ASN A 49 11.13 -10.62 -1.98
N HIS A 50 9.99 -11.07 -1.46
CA HIS A 50 9.56 -10.89 -0.06
C HIS A 50 8.87 -12.11 0.55
#